data_AF-A0A962M0B0-F1
#
_entry.id   AF-A0A962M0B0-F1
#
_cell.length_a   1.000
_cell.length_b   1.000
_cell.length_c   1.000
_cell.angle_alpha   90.00
_cell.angle_beta   90.00
_cell.angle_gamma   90.00
#
_symmetry.space_group_name_H-M   'P 1'
#
loop_
_entity.id
_entity.type
_entity.pdbx_description
1 polymer ?
#
loop_
_entity_poly.entity_id
_entity_poly.type
_entity_poly.pdbx_seq_one_letter_code
_entity_poly.pdbx_strand_id
1 'polypeptide(L)'
;MAATTAYGPTCGSGSLLANAAAEAGKHITLEGQEMDVITAGLARMNMILHDFPTTNIQIGNMLMDPKFKDGEKLRTYDYAVNKWALTPFLSWSQFMRRMGCYL
;
A
#
# COMPACT_ATOMS: atom_id res chain seq x y z
N MET A 1 -1.06 -17.16 13.68
CA MET A 1 -1.31 -15.71 13.84
C MET A 1 -1.53 -15.15 12.46
N ALA A 2 -2.76 -14.76 12.11
CA ALA A 2 -3.03 -14.18 10.79
C ALA A 2 -2.51 -12.74 10.80
N ALA A 3 -1.32 -12.51 10.25
CA ALA A 3 -0.81 -11.18 10.00
C ALA A 3 -1.56 -10.63 8.79
N THR A 4 -2.43 -9.65 8.99
CA THR A 4 -3.13 -8.98 7.88
C THR A 4 -2.08 -8.32 6.98
N THR A 5 -2.16 -8.61 5.69
CA THR A 5 -1.20 -8.13 4.68
C THR A 5 -1.88 -7.14 3.73
N ALA A 6 -1.20 -6.02 3.46
CA ALA A 6 -1.69 -4.98 2.57
C ALA A 6 -0.66 -4.65 1.49
N TYR A 7 -1.11 -4.54 0.25
CA TYR A 7 -0.27 -4.30 -0.91
C TYR A 7 -0.68 -3.07 -1.73
N GLY A 8 0.31 -2.23 -2.06
CA GLY A 8 0.15 -1.06 -2.92
C GLY A 8 0.83 -1.23 -4.29
N PRO A 9 0.10 -1.50 -5.39
CA PRO A 9 0.68 -1.70 -6.72
C PRO A 9 1.34 -0.46 -7.35
N THR A 10 0.90 0.72 -6.93
CA THR A 10 1.47 2.04 -7.27
C THR A 10 1.36 2.92 -6.03
N CYS A 11 2.24 2.71 -5.06
CA CYS A 11 2.08 3.28 -3.72
C CYS A 11 2.23 4.81 -3.68
N GLY A 12 2.75 5.44 -4.75
CA GLY A 12 3.00 6.87 -4.82
C GLY A 12 3.88 7.30 -3.66
N SER A 13 3.54 8.41 -3.01
CA SER A 13 4.22 8.87 -1.79
C SER A 13 3.99 7.97 -0.56
N GLY A 14 3.25 6.88 -0.66
CA GLY A 14 2.98 5.96 0.45
C GLY A 14 1.94 6.43 1.47
N SER A 15 1.40 7.65 1.35
CA SER A 15 0.45 8.20 2.33
C SER A 15 -0.83 7.37 2.49
N LEU A 16 -1.35 6.82 1.40
CA LEU A 16 -2.55 5.96 1.41
C LEU A 16 -2.32 4.65 2.19
N LEU A 17 -1.14 4.04 2.02
CA LEU A 17 -0.74 2.84 2.77
C LEU A 17 -0.53 3.15 4.26
N ALA A 18 0.12 4.28 4.57
CA ALA A 18 0.40 4.69 5.94
C ALA A 18 -0.90 4.96 6.71
N ASN A 19 -1.83 5.67 6.09
CA ASN A 19 -3.13 5.92 6.69
C ASN A 19 -3.97 4.63 6.82
N ALA A 20 -3.94 3.73 5.83
CA ALA A 20 -4.63 2.44 5.93
C ALA A 20 -4.08 1.60 7.11
N ALA A 21 -2.77 1.66 7.34
CA ALA A 21 -2.12 0.99 8.46
C ALA A 21 -2.42 1.64 9.82
N ALA A 22 -2.49 2.98 9.87
CA ALA A 22 -2.94 3.71 11.05
C ALA A 22 -4.37 3.31 11.46
N GLU A 23 -5.26 3.15 10.48
CA GLU A 23 -6.68 2.85 10.69
C GLU A 23 -6.93 1.37 11.00
N ALA A 24 -6.03 0.48 10.57
CA ALA A 24 -6.05 -0.92 10.98
C ALA A 24 -5.82 -1.10 12.49
N GLY A 25 -5.18 -0.12 13.17
CA GLY A 25 -4.94 -0.11 14.61
C GLY A 25 -4.08 -1.29 15.12
N LYS A 26 -3.43 -2.03 14.21
CA LYS A 26 -2.63 -3.23 14.47
C LYS A 26 -1.42 -3.23 13.54
N HIS A 27 -0.36 -3.94 13.94
CA HIS A 27 0.83 -4.08 13.11
C HIS A 27 0.52 -5.00 11.92
N ILE A 28 0.34 -4.42 10.74
CA ILE A 28 0.07 -5.11 9.47
C ILE A 28 1.34 -5.14 8.61
N THR A 29 1.49 -6.17 7.78
CA THR A 29 2.61 -6.24 6.84
C THR A 29 2.25 -5.44 5.59
N LEU A 30 3.03 -4.40 5.32
CA LEU A 30 2.86 -3.53 4.16
C LEU A 30 3.90 -3.84 3.10
N GLU A 31 3.44 -3.99 1.87
CA GLU A 31 4.31 -4.10 0.70
C GLU A 31 3.82 -3.14 -0.39
N GLY A 32 4.74 -2.62 -1.19
CA GLY A 32 4.39 -1.67 -2.24
C GLY A 32 5.36 -1.68 -3.41
N GLN A 33 4.86 -1.31 -4.57
CA GLN A 33 5.65 -1.14 -5.77
C GLN A 33 5.41 0.26 -6.34
N GLU A 34 6.47 0.93 -6.78
CA GLU A 34 6.38 2.25 -7.40
C GLU A 34 7.34 2.34 -8.59
N MET A 35 6.90 2.98 -9.67
CA MET A 35 7.69 3.09 -10.90
C MET A 35 8.81 4.11 -10.75
N ASP A 36 8.52 5.24 -10.11
CA ASP A 36 9.46 6.34 -9.95
C ASP A 36 10.33 6.18 -8.68
N VAL A 37 11.65 6.32 -8.85
CA VAL A 37 12.64 6.13 -7.77
C VAL A 37 12.47 7.18 -6.67
N ILE A 38 12.22 8.43 -7.03
CA ILE A 38 12.11 9.54 -6.08
C ILE A 38 10.87 9.33 -5.21
N THR A 39 9.75 9.03 -5.87
CA THR A 39 8.46 8.76 -5.22
C THR A 39 8.51 7.51 -4.34
N ALA A 40 9.21 6.45 -4.76
CA ALA A 40 9.48 5.28 -3.93
C ALA A 40 10.32 5.63 -2.67
N GLY A 41 11.30 6.51 -2.82
CA GLY A 41 12.09 7.04 -1.69
C GLY A 41 11.22 7.79 -0.69
N LEU A 42 10.32 8.65 -1.16
CA LEU A 42 9.34 9.35 -0.34
C LEU A 42 8.40 8.38 0.38
N ALA A 43 7.93 7.33 -0.32
CA ALA A 43 7.11 6.29 0.30
C ALA A 43 7.82 5.61 1.46
N ARG A 44 9.09 5.22 1.28
CA ARG A 44 9.88 4.59 2.35
C ARG A 44 10.07 5.53 3.55
N MET A 45 10.39 6.80 3.30
CA MET A 45 10.51 7.80 4.37
C MET A 45 9.19 7.96 5.12
N ASN A 46 8.07 8.05 4.40
CA ASN A 46 6.74 8.16 5.01
C ASN A 46 6.42 6.94 5.87
N MET A 47 6.72 5.72 5.41
CA MET A 47 6.51 4.51 6.22
C MET A 47 7.34 4.53 7.51
N ILE A 48 8.58 4.98 7.45
CA ILE A 48 9.43 5.11 8.64
C ILE A 48 8.88 6.16 9.60
N LEU A 49 8.45 7.32 9.09
CA LEU A 49 7.87 8.39 9.91
C LEU A 49 6.53 8.00 10.57
N HIS A 50 5.80 7.08 9.96
CA HIS A 50 4.54 6.54 10.47
C HIS A 50 4.70 5.24 11.29
N ASP A 51 5.92 4.91 11.73
CA ASP A 51 6.23 3.73 12.58
C ASP A 51 6.03 2.36 11.90
N PHE A 52 6.18 2.31 10.57
CA PHE A 52 6.17 1.09 9.76
C PHE A 52 7.50 0.86 8.99
N PRO A 53 8.65 0.78 9.68
CA PRO A 53 9.97 0.66 9.03
C PRO A 53 10.18 -0.68 8.30
N THR A 54 9.37 -1.69 8.62
CA THR A 54 9.41 -3.03 8.00
C THR A 54 8.75 -3.08 6.62
N THR A 55 8.15 -1.98 6.16
CA THR A 55 7.47 -1.89 4.88
C THR A 55 8.43 -2.11 3.72
N ASN A 56 8.12 -3.07 2.85
CA ASN A 56 8.93 -3.36 1.66
C ASN A 56 8.40 -2.58 0.45
N ILE A 57 9.12 -1.54 0.02
CA ILE A 57 8.80 -0.78 -1.19
C ILE A 57 9.82 -1.11 -2.28
N GLN A 58 9.36 -1.68 -3.40
CA GLN A 58 10.18 -2.00 -4.55
C GLN A 58 9.97 -1.02 -5.70
N ILE A 59 11.05 -0.79 -6.46
CA ILE A 59 11.03 0.08 -7.63
C ILE A 59 10.80 -0.76 -8.89
N GLY A 60 9.84 -0.36 -9.71
CA GLY A 60 9.59 -0.96 -11.02
C GLY A 60 8.14 -0.87 -11.46
N ASN A 61 7.89 -1.06 -12.75
CA ASN A 61 6.53 -1.09 -13.29
C ASN A 61 5.84 -2.44 -12.98
N MET A 62 4.74 -2.41 -12.23
CA MET A 62 4.00 -3.61 -11.84
C MET A 62 3.49 -4.43 -13.04
N LEU A 63 3.09 -3.79 -14.14
CA LEU A 63 2.54 -4.50 -15.31
C LEU A 63 3.61 -5.22 -16.11
N MET A 64 4.80 -4.61 -16.24
CA MET A 64 5.89 -5.15 -17.04
C MET A 64 6.81 -6.07 -16.23
N ASP A 65 7.03 -5.73 -14.96
CA ASP A 65 7.91 -6.47 -14.06
C ASP A 65 7.35 -6.46 -12.62
N PRO A 66 6.34 -7.31 -12.33
CA PRO A 66 5.82 -7.45 -10.99
C PRO A 66 6.90 -8.05 -10.09
N LYS A 67 7.29 -7.32 -9.04
CA LYS A 67 8.36 -7.73 -8.13
C LYS A 67 7.91 -8.65 -7.00
N PHE A 68 6.61 -8.63 -6.68
CA PHE A 68 6.03 -9.43 -5.62
C PHE A 68 5.37 -10.69 -6.19
N LYS A 69 6.17 -11.74 -6.32
CA LYS A 69 5.77 -13.04 -6.87
C LYS A 69 6.20 -14.17 -5.94
N ASP A 70 5.33 -15.14 -5.78
CA ASP A 70 5.64 -16.43 -5.17
C ASP A 70 5.84 -17.45 -6.30
N GLY A 71 7.09 -17.56 -6.78
CA GLY A 71 7.44 -18.36 -7.95
C GLY A 71 6.85 -17.76 -9.24
N GLU A 72 6.00 -18.52 -9.93
CA GLU A 72 5.31 -18.05 -11.15
C GLU A 72 3.99 -17.32 -10.87
N LYS A 73 3.52 -17.30 -9.62
CA LYS A 73 2.24 -16.67 -9.25
C LYS A 73 2.47 -15.32 -8.58
N LEU A 74 1.54 -14.40 -8.79
CA LEU A 74 1.51 -13.14 -8.03
C LEU A 74 1.23 -13.45 -6.56
N ARG A 75 1.95 -12.76 -5.66
CA ARG A 75 1.72 -12.87 -4.22
C ARG A 75 0.32 -12.37 -3.89
N THR A 76 -0.41 -13.14 -3.07
CA THR A 76 -1.77 -12.78 -2.64
C THR A 76 -1.73 -12.01 -1.33
N TYR A 77 -2.55 -10.97 -1.23
CA TYR A 77 -2.65 -10.10 -0.06
C TYR A 77 -4.11 -10.02 0.40
N ASP A 78 -4.32 -9.76 1.69
CA ASP A 78 -5.67 -9.58 2.24
C ASP A 78 -6.32 -8.29 1.72
N TYR A 79 -5.52 -7.24 1.57
CA TYR A 79 -5.98 -5.94 1.07
C TYR A 79 -5.04 -5.41 -0.02
N ALA A 80 -5.62 -5.00 -1.15
CA ALA A 80 -4.90 -4.27 -2.18
C ALA A 80 -5.38 -2.81 -2.18
N VAL A 81 -4.46 -1.89 -1.92
CA VAL A 81 -4.75 -0.46 -1.73
C VAL A 81 -4.06 0.32 -2.84
N ASN A 82 -4.85 0.93 -3.69
CA ASN A 82 -4.38 1.54 -4.92
C ASN A 82 -5.13 2.87 -5.15
N LYS A 83 -4.40 3.93 -5.52
CA LYS A 83 -4.98 5.23 -5.89
C LYS A 83 -5.37 5.35 -7.38
N TRP A 84 -5.38 4.25 -8.12
CA TRP A 84 -5.79 4.18 -9.52
C TRP A 84 -7.23 4.65 -9.67
N ALA A 85 -7.40 5.74 -10.42
CA ALA A 85 -8.68 6.34 -10.75
C ALA A 85 -9.59 6.56 -9.53
N LEU A 86 -9.15 7.38 -8.57
CA LEU A 86 -10.14 8.18 -7.86
C LEU A 86 -10.79 9.09 -8.91
N THR A 87 -11.94 8.65 -9.42
CA THR A 87 -13.02 9.57 -9.79
C THR A 87 -13.01 10.74 -8.81
N PRO A 88 -13.19 12.00 -9.23
CA PRO A 88 -13.04 13.18 -8.37
C PRO A 88 -13.96 13.23 -7.13
N PHE A 89 -14.75 12.18 -6.88
CA PHE A 89 -15.79 12.07 -5.87
C PHE A 89 -15.47 11.18 -4.66
N LEU A 90 -14.42 10.35 -4.67
CA LEU A 90 -14.09 9.52 -3.49
C LEU A 90 -13.07 10.22 -2.59
N SER A 91 -13.58 10.89 -1.56
CA SER A 91 -12.82 11.34 -0.38
C SER A 91 -12.28 10.15 0.43
N TRP A 92 -11.22 10.38 1.22
CA TRP A 92 -10.69 9.43 2.21
C TRP A 92 -11.80 8.78 3.07
N SER A 93 -12.79 9.58 3.48
CA SER A 93 -13.93 9.10 4.27
C SER A 93 -14.83 8.12 3.50
N GLN A 94 -14.93 8.25 2.18
CA GLN A 94 -15.70 7.32 1.35
C GLN A 94 -14.93 6.03 1.07
N PHE A 95 -13.60 6.10 0.95
CA PHE A 95 -12.75 4.91 0.90
C PHE A 95 -12.87 4.10 2.19
N MET A 96 -12.81 4.76 3.35
CA MET A 96 -13.02 4.15 4.67
C MET A 96 -14.36 3.43 4.80
N ARG A 97 -15.46 4.10 4.41
CA ARG A 97 -16.79 3.46 4.39
C ARG A 97 -16.83 2.19 3.55
N ARG A 98 -16.10 2.15 2.44
CA ARG A 98 -16.06 1.00 1.53
C ARG A 98 -15.24 -0.16 2.08
N MET A 99 -14.26 0.12 2.94
CA MET A 99 -13.53 -0.91 3.69
C MET A 99 -14.26 -1.40 4.95
N GLY A 100 -15.42 -0.84 5.26
CA GLY A 100 -16.17 -1.20 6.48
C GLY A 100 -15.62 -0.57 7.77
N CYS A 101 -14.66 0.38 7.65
CA CYS A 101 -14.16 1.18 8.75
C CYS A 101 -15.07 2.42 8.90
N TYR A 102 -15.88 2.44 9.94
CA TYR A 102 -16.68 3.61 10.31
C TYR A 102 -15.81 4.57 11.12
N LEU A 103 -15.54 5.76 10.58
CA LEU A 103 -15.09 6.94 11.33
C LEU A 103 -16.27 7.57 12.08
#